data_AF-A0A9N8YYF1-F1
#
_entry.id   AF-A0A9N8YYF1-F1
#
_cell.length_a   1.000
_cell.length_b   1.000
_cell.length_c   1.000
_cell.angle_alpha   90.00
_cell.angle_beta   90.00
_cell.angle_gamma   90.00
#
_symmetry.space_group_name_H-M   'P 1'
#
loop_
_entity.id
_entity.type
_entity.pdbx_description
1 polymer ?
#
loop_
_entity_poly.entity_id
_entity_poly.type
_entity_poly.pdbx_seq_one_letter_code
_entity_poly.pdbx_strand_id
1 'polypeptide(L)'
;MSTELLLSLATDYIQLLQYPEEDFNVLIKIGENNNYQEFKAHSVILRSSCSSLMNLLVAADELCLNQLVDYAQDYFVANGLNWLCDNFYDVLFTIFAHDNFEKLQKSCSKIIAHDPKNHRHYFTQWPEKLILEVLQREDLQLEEIDVWDTILRWGAAQVGLSTRNVAQWTQDDFSRLSDKLKNCIQHIRFYHISVADFSNRVLPFSNAISDEAYNEIFQYLLMRYTINLLPPRGILLDSEIIGIRHAALIASWIDRQETYNRPCFGVSDLVMVVSSGHSWGKFLYNFPWTCKQSCYEFPITKNSYFAIDNYEVFKLVRKGS
;
A
#
# COMPACT_ATOMS: atom_id res chain seq x y z
N MET A 1 -20.15 44.93 6.68
CA MET A 1 -21.12 44.27 7.56
C MET A 1 -20.88 42.75 7.70
N SER A 2 -20.01 42.11 6.90
CA SER A 2 -19.76 40.66 6.98
C SER A 2 -18.56 40.25 7.85
N THR A 3 -17.55 41.10 7.99
CA THR A 3 -16.29 40.75 8.69
C THR A 3 -16.39 40.88 10.21
N GLU A 4 -17.09 41.90 10.73
CA GLU A 4 -17.33 42.07 12.17
C GLU A 4 -18.21 40.95 12.75
N LEU A 5 -19.23 40.51 12.01
CA LEU A 5 -20.07 39.36 12.40
C LEU A 5 -19.28 38.05 12.42
N LEU A 6 -18.39 37.83 11.45
CA LEU A 6 -17.50 36.66 11.43
C LEU A 6 -16.48 36.67 12.57
N LEU A 7 -15.92 37.84 12.91
CA LEU A 7 -14.99 38.02 14.03
C LEU A 7 -15.68 37.82 15.38
N SER A 8 -16.90 38.35 15.55
CA SER A 8 -17.71 38.12 16.74
C SER A 8 -18.03 36.63 16.89
N LEU A 9 -18.53 35.99 15.83
CA LEU A 9 -18.89 34.57 15.87
C LEU A 9 -17.67 33.67 16.15
N ALA A 10 -16.51 33.98 15.55
CA ALA A 10 -15.27 33.26 15.82
C ALA A 10 -14.81 33.43 17.28
N THR A 11 -14.98 34.63 17.85
CA THR A 11 -14.66 34.91 19.25
C THR A 11 -15.60 34.15 20.19
N ASP A 12 -16.90 34.10 19.86
CA ASP A 12 -17.91 33.37 20.62
C ASP A 12 -17.62 31.86 20.63
N TYR A 13 -17.20 31.28 19.50
CA TYR A 13 -16.78 29.87 19.44
C TYR A 13 -15.47 29.60 20.21
N ILE A 14 -14.52 30.54 20.19
CA ILE A 14 -13.29 30.43 21.00
C ILE A 14 -13.61 30.51 22.49
N GLN A 15 -14.58 31.32 22.91
CA GLN A 15 -15.02 31.35 24.30
C GLN A 15 -15.66 30.02 24.71
N LEU A 16 -16.46 29.40 23.85
CA LEU A 16 -17.01 28.05 24.12
C LEU A 16 -15.92 26.97 24.22
N LEU A 17 -14.78 27.13 23.53
CA LEU A 17 -13.60 26.26 23.70
C LEU A 17 -12.88 26.50 25.03
N GLN A 18 -12.83 27.75 25.51
CA GLN A 18 -12.19 28.12 26.78
C GLN A 18 -13.05 27.75 27.99
N TYR A 19 -14.37 27.63 27.82
CA TYR A 19 -15.34 27.32 28.87
C TYR A 19 -16.23 26.12 28.48
N PRO A 20 -15.67 24.90 28.41
CA PRO A 20 -16.39 23.70 27.97
C PRO A 20 -17.53 23.28 28.91
N GLU A 21 -17.64 23.90 30.09
CA GLU A 21 -18.67 23.64 31.09
C GLU A 21 -20.04 24.23 30.73
N GLU A 22 -20.10 25.23 29.85
CA GLU A 22 -21.33 25.95 29.46
C GLU A 22 -21.86 25.47 28.09
N ASP A 23 -23.17 25.22 28.00
CA ASP A 23 -23.90 24.87 26.76
C ASP A 23 -23.37 23.67 25.94
N PHE A 24 -22.56 22.79 26.55
CA PHE A 24 -22.08 21.57 25.91
C PHE A 24 -23.25 20.65 25.55
N ASN A 25 -23.17 20.01 24.38
CA ASN A 25 -24.17 19.02 23.93
C ASN A 25 -23.57 17.67 23.54
N VAL A 26 -22.27 17.49 23.80
CA VAL A 26 -21.53 16.24 23.66
C VAL A 26 -20.78 16.00 24.95
N LEU A 27 -20.87 14.78 25.48
CA LEU A 27 -20.10 14.32 26.62
C LEU A 27 -19.26 13.12 26.16
N ILE A 28 -17.94 13.29 26.12
CA ILE A 28 -16.99 12.25 25.71
C ILE A 28 -16.50 11.56 26.99
N LYS A 29 -16.77 10.26 27.12
CA LYS A 29 -16.31 9.45 28.25
C LYS A 29 -15.12 8.61 27.80
N ILE A 30 -14.00 8.73 28.50
CA ILE A 30 -12.70 8.13 28.16
C ILE A 30 -12.30 7.19 29.29
N GLY A 31 -12.25 5.88 29.04
CA GLY A 31 -11.91 4.84 30.03
C GLY A 31 -12.90 3.68 30.11
N GLU A 32 -12.58 2.67 30.92
CA GLU A 32 -13.38 1.44 31.06
C GLU A 32 -14.00 1.30 32.45
N ASN A 33 -15.23 0.76 32.49
CA ASN A 33 -16.01 0.51 33.72
C ASN A 33 -16.20 1.78 34.57
N ASN A 34 -15.73 1.77 35.82
CA ASN A 34 -15.85 2.91 36.74
C ASN A 34 -14.65 3.87 36.69
N ASN A 35 -13.62 3.58 35.89
CA ASN A 35 -12.46 4.45 35.71
C ASN A 35 -12.55 5.16 34.36
N TYR A 36 -13.43 6.16 34.28
CA TYR A 36 -13.53 7.03 33.11
C TYR A 36 -13.39 8.50 33.49
N GLN A 37 -12.85 9.28 32.55
CA GLN A 37 -12.85 10.74 32.57
C GLN A 37 -13.92 11.27 31.63
N GLU A 38 -14.59 12.35 32.02
CA GLU A 38 -15.60 13.02 31.21
C GLU A 38 -15.05 14.32 30.63
N PHE A 39 -15.24 14.50 29.33
CA PHE A 39 -14.90 15.73 28.60
C PHE A 39 -16.17 16.29 27.99
N LYS A 40 -16.47 17.55 28.29
CA LYS A 40 -17.61 18.27 27.74
C LYS A 40 -17.20 18.95 26.44
N ALA A 41 -18.02 18.81 25.41
CA ALA A 41 -17.76 19.34 24.08
C ALA A 41 -19.04 19.82 23.38
N HIS A 42 -18.88 20.66 22.35
CA HIS A 42 -19.98 21.16 21.54
C HIS A 42 -19.93 20.50 20.16
N SER A 43 -20.97 19.75 19.81
CA SER A 43 -21.11 19.09 18.51
C SER A 43 -21.00 20.07 17.36
N VAL A 44 -21.40 21.34 17.52
CA VAL A 44 -21.27 22.34 16.46
C VAL A 44 -19.81 22.71 16.21
N ILE A 45 -18.95 22.65 17.23
CA ILE A 45 -17.50 22.88 17.13
C ILE A 45 -16.80 21.64 16.54
N LEU A 46 -17.18 20.46 17.01
CA LEU A 46 -16.74 19.19 16.39
C LEU A 46 -17.19 19.07 14.93
N ARG A 47 -18.31 19.73 14.59
CA ARG A 47 -18.88 19.82 13.24
C ARG A 47 -18.38 21.06 12.48
N SER A 48 -17.68 22.00 13.14
CA SER A 48 -17.17 23.23 12.51
C SER A 48 -15.78 23.02 11.96
N SER A 49 -15.71 22.87 10.63
CA SER A 49 -14.52 22.83 9.78
C SER A 49 -13.48 21.74 10.13
N CYS A 50 -13.11 20.94 9.13
CA CYS A 50 -12.03 19.96 9.27
C CYS A 50 -10.68 20.60 9.67
N SER A 51 -10.52 21.91 9.47
CA SER A 51 -9.39 22.70 10.00
C SER A 51 -9.33 22.72 11.53
N SER A 52 -10.45 23.02 12.21
CA SER A 52 -10.50 23.00 13.69
C SER A 52 -10.29 21.60 14.25
N LEU A 53 -10.77 20.58 13.54
CA LEU A 53 -10.55 19.18 13.90
C LEU A 53 -9.07 18.79 13.78
N MET A 54 -8.36 19.29 12.76
CA MET A 54 -6.92 19.07 12.62
C MET A 54 -6.15 19.72 13.79
N ASN A 55 -6.50 20.94 14.18
CA ASN A 55 -5.89 21.60 15.34
C ASN A 55 -6.19 20.85 16.65
N LEU A 56 -7.41 20.33 16.81
CA LEU A 56 -7.79 19.50 17.94
C LEU A 56 -6.94 18.22 18.00
N LEU A 57 -6.74 17.56 16.86
CA LEU A 57 -5.89 16.37 16.76
C LEU A 57 -4.46 16.66 17.21
N VAL A 58 -3.86 17.76 16.74
CA VAL A 58 -2.51 18.18 17.13
C VAL A 58 -2.43 18.44 18.63
N ALA A 59 -3.35 19.23 19.17
CA ALA A 59 -3.37 19.53 20.61
C ALA A 59 -3.61 18.26 21.46
N ALA A 60 -4.48 17.35 21.01
CA ALA A 60 -4.74 16.10 21.69
C ALA A 60 -3.51 15.18 21.69
N ASP A 61 -2.74 15.15 20.61
CA ASP A 61 -1.48 14.42 20.53
C ASP A 61 -0.41 14.99 21.46
N GLU A 62 -0.22 16.31 21.46
CA GLU A 62 0.72 17.02 22.35
C GLU A 62 0.40 16.83 23.83
N LEU A 63 -0.89 16.71 24.17
CA LEU A 63 -1.37 16.42 25.53
C LEU A 63 -1.43 14.92 25.85
N CYS A 64 -0.98 14.05 24.94
CA CYS A 64 -0.99 12.59 25.06
C CYS A 64 -2.40 12.00 25.30
N LEU A 65 -3.44 12.61 24.75
CA LEU A 65 -4.84 12.19 24.85
C LEU A 65 -5.18 11.14 23.77
N ASN A 66 -4.51 9.98 23.82
CA ASN A 66 -4.53 8.98 22.74
C ASN A 66 -5.94 8.51 22.34
N GLN A 67 -6.88 8.37 23.30
CA GLN A 67 -8.27 7.97 22.98
C GLN A 67 -9.01 9.06 22.20
N LEU A 68 -8.76 10.33 22.52
CA LEU A 68 -9.33 11.46 21.79
C LEU A 68 -8.72 11.56 20.39
N VAL A 69 -7.41 11.36 20.26
CA VAL A 69 -6.71 11.27 18.97
C VAL A 69 -7.32 10.16 18.11
N ASP A 70 -7.55 8.97 18.68
CA ASP A 70 -8.12 7.83 17.96
C ASP A 70 -9.54 8.11 17.46
N TYR A 71 -10.40 8.66 18.33
CA TYR A 71 -11.78 9.03 18.01
C TYR A 71 -11.86 10.15 16.96
N ALA A 72 -11.06 11.20 17.13
CA ALA A 72 -11.04 12.33 16.21
C ALA A 72 -10.53 11.92 14.83
N GLN A 73 -9.55 11.00 14.76
CA GLN A 73 -9.11 10.42 13.49
C GLN A 73 -10.21 9.63 12.79
N ASP A 74 -10.95 8.77 13.51
CA ASP A 74 -12.07 8.03 12.92
C ASP A 74 -13.13 8.97 12.33
N TYR A 75 -13.48 10.01 13.09
CA TYR A 75 -14.42 11.02 12.63
C TYR A 75 -13.90 11.76 11.40
N PHE A 76 -12.61 12.14 11.39
CA PHE A 76 -11.98 12.82 10.26
C PHE A 76 -11.95 11.93 9.02
N VAL A 77 -11.60 10.66 9.14
CA VAL A 77 -11.57 9.72 8.01
C VAL A 77 -12.97 9.48 7.46
N ALA A 78 -14.00 9.45 8.31
CA ALA A 78 -15.38 9.26 7.85
C ALA A 78 -15.98 10.49 7.16
N ASN A 79 -15.61 11.71 7.59
CA ASN A 79 -16.33 12.93 7.20
C ASN A 79 -15.46 14.00 6.52
N GLY A 80 -14.13 13.92 6.67
CA GLY A 80 -13.17 14.97 6.30
C GLY A 80 -12.31 14.67 5.08
N LEU A 81 -12.51 13.55 4.39
CA LEU A 81 -11.69 13.18 3.23
C LEU A 81 -11.70 14.21 2.10
N ASN A 82 -12.86 14.81 1.79
CA ASN A 82 -12.94 15.85 0.76
C ASN A 82 -12.07 17.06 1.14
N TRP A 83 -12.16 17.48 2.40
CA TRP A 83 -11.33 18.58 2.90
C TRP A 83 -9.84 18.22 2.89
N LEU A 84 -9.49 16.98 3.25
CA LEU A 84 -8.11 16.49 3.16
C LEU A 84 -7.57 16.56 1.74
N CYS A 85 -8.38 16.19 0.73
CA CYS A 85 -7.99 16.33 -0.67
C CYS A 85 -7.76 17.80 -1.04
N ASP A 86 -8.64 18.70 -0.62
CA ASP A 86 -8.55 20.13 -0.93
C ASP A 86 -7.35 20.82 -0.25
N ASN A 87 -6.93 20.34 0.92
CA ASN A 87 -5.88 20.95 1.75
C ASN A 87 -4.64 20.03 1.87
N PHE A 88 -4.51 19.05 0.99
CA PHE A 88 -3.62 17.90 1.16
C PHE A 88 -2.19 18.30 1.50
N TYR A 89 -1.63 19.22 0.72
CA TYR A 89 -0.24 19.65 0.87
C TYR A 89 0.00 20.57 2.06
N ASP A 90 -1.03 21.28 2.53
CA ASP A 90 -0.92 22.18 3.67
C ASP A 90 -0.80 21.40 4.98
N VAL A 91 -1.50 20.27 5.08
CA VAL A 91 -1.53 19.43 6.30
C VAL A 91 -0.60 18.22 6.24
N LEU A 92 -0.04 17.89 5.07
CA LEU A 92 0.76 16.67 4.89
C LEU A 92 1.92 16.57 5.88
N PHE A 93 2.68 17.65 6.02
CA PHE A 93 3.83 17.68 6.93
C PHE A 93 3.40 17.55 8.39
N THR A 94 2.29 18.19 8.78
CA THR A 94 1.72 18.03 10.12
C THR A 94 1.33 16.58 10.35
N ILE A 95 0.56 15.96 9.44
CA ILE A 95 0.09 14.58 9.59
C ILE A 95 1.26 13.60 9.79
N PHE A 96 2.34 13.76 9.02
CA PHE A 96 3.49 12.87 9.09
C PHE A 96 4.53 13.25 10.15
N ALA A 97 4.37 14.38 10.84
CA ALA A 97 5.16 14.73 12.01
C ALA A 97 4.66 14.05 13.31
N HIS A 98 3.37 13.67 13.35
CA HIS A 98 2.74 13.04 14.52
C HIS A 98 2.59 11.53 14.33
N ASP A 99 3.31 10.73 15.12
CA ASP A 99 3.31 9.27 14.97
C ASP A 99 1.96 8.61 15.32
N ASN A 100 1.17 9.22 16.21
CA ASN A 100 -0.13 8.69 16.60
C ASN A 100 -1.23 8.92 15.53
N PHE A 101 -0.92 9.59 14.41
CA PHE A 101 -1.88 9.87 13.34
C PHE A 101 -1.97 8.75 12.27
N GLU A 102 -1.83 7.49 12.69
CA GLU A 102 -1.72 6.34 11.79
C GLU A 102 -2.90 6.21 10.81
N LYS A 103 -4.14 6.50 11.25
CA LYS A 103 -5.34 6.39 10.40
C LYS A 103 -5.35 7.47 9.31
N LEU A 104 -4.89 8.67 9.65
CA LEU A 104 -4.73 9.77 8.68
C LEU A 104 -3.57 9.52 7.72
N GLN A 105 -2.44 9.04 8.21
CA GLN A 105 -1.28 8.65 7.39
C GLN A 105 -1.68 7.60 6.34
N LYS A 106 -2.41 6.55 6.76
CA LYS A 106 -2.98 5.53 5.86
C LYS A 106 -3.97 6.10 4.84
N SER A 107 -4.74 7.12 5.22
CA SER A 107 -5.68 7.80 4.31
C SER A 107 -4.91 8.61 3.26
N CYS A 108 -3.87 9.34 3.66
CA CYS A 108 -3.00 10.07 2.74
C CYS A 108 -2.30 9.14 1.75
N SER A 109 -1.75 8.01 2.22
CA SER A 109 -1.11 7.04 1.33
C SER A 109 -2.10 6.39 0.35
N LYS A 110 -3.35 6.20 0.75
CA LYS A 110 -4.43 5.72 -0.14
C LYS A 110 -4.79 6.73 -1.24
N ILE A 111 -4.90 8.01 -0.89
CA ILE A 111 -5.17 9.09 -1.86
C ILE A 111 -4.09 9.10 -2.94
N ILE A 112 -2.82 9.11 -2.52
CA ILE A 112 -1.68 9.10 -3.45
C ILE A 112 -1.64 7.82 -4.28
N ALA A 113 -1.89 6.66 -3.68
CA ALA A 113 -1.85 5.40 -4.40
C ALA A 113 -2.90 5.29 -5.51
N HIS A 114 -4.05 5.92 -5.33
CA HIS A 114 -5.13 5.92 -6.31
C HIS A 114 -4.82 6.80 -7.53
N ASP A 115 -4.19 7.95 -7.32
CA ASP A 115 -3.83 8.87 -8.41
C ASP A 115 -2.42 9.48 -8.25
N PRO A 116 -1.37 8.65 -8.34
CA PRO A 116 -0.01 9.10 -8.08
C PRO A 116 0.47 10.13 -9.11
N LYS A 117 -0.12 10.13 -10.31
CA LYS A 117 0.24 11.05 -11.40
C LYS A 117 -0.10 12.50 -11.05
N ASN A 118 -1.25 12.74 -10.43
CA ASN A 118 -1.66 14.08 -10.02
C ASN A 118 -0.78 14.67 -8.91
N HIS A 119 -0.09 13.82 -8.13
CA HIS A 119 0.78 14.28 -7.05
C HIS A 119 2.27 14.39 -7.42
N ARG A 120 2.66 14.10 -8.68
CA ARG A 120 4.07 14.08 -9.15
C ARG A 120 4.81 15.41 -8.96
N HIS A 121 4.11 16.54 -8.96
CA HIS A 121 4.74 17.87 -8.85
C HIS A 121 5.33 18.15 -7.46
N TYR A 122 4.73 17.59 -6.42
CA TYR A 122 5.11 17.83 -5.01
C TYR A 122 5.94 16.68 -4.42
N PHE A 123 6.17 15.64 -5.21
CA PHE A 123 6.79 14.42 -4.76
C PHE A 123 8.18 14.60 -4.12
N THR A 124 8.99 15.56 -4.59
CA THR A 124 10.31 15.84 -3.97
C THR A 124 10.19 16.38 -2.54
N GLN A 125 9.01 16.83 -2.13
CA GLN A 125 8.72 17.37 -0.80
C GLN A 125 8.08 16.32 0.12
N TRP A 126 7.80 15.11 -0.36
CA TRP A 126 7.12 14.12 0.47
C TRP A 126 7.97 13.67 1.67
N PRO A 127 7.35 13.53 2.86
CA PRO A 127 7.98 12.87 4.00
C PRO A 127 8.41 11.44 3.64
N GLU A 128 9.55 10.99 4.17
CA GLU A 128 10.05 9.63 3.91
C GLU A 128 9.04 8.55 4.35
N LYS A 129 8.40 8.74 5.50
CA LYS A 129 7.36 7.83 6.03
C LYS A 129 6.20 7.67 5.04
N LEU A 130 5.76 8.74 4.39
CA LEU A 130 4.72 8.68 3.36
C LEU A 130 5.17 7.86 2.14
N ILE A 131 6.41 8.05 1.69
CA ILE A 131 6.95 7.28 0.57
C ILE A 131 6.99 5.79 0.91
N LEU A 132 7.49 5.44 2.09
CA LEU A 132 7.54 4.05 2.54
C LEU A 132 6.14 3.44 2.60
N GLU A 133 5.16 4.16 3.17
CA GLU A 133 3.77 3.71 3.20
C GLU A 133 3.21 3.51 1.79
N VAL A 134 3.38 4.46 0.87
CA VAL A 134 2.89 4.36 -0.51
C VAL A 134 3.55 3.18 -1.24
N LEU A 135 4.85 2.97 -1.08
CA LEU A 135 5.57 1.83 -1.67
C LEU A 135 5.08 0.49 -1.09
N GLN A 136 4.69 0.41 0.18
CA GLN A 136 4.23 -0.87 0.73
C GLN A 136 2.87 -1.31 0.19
N ARG A 137 2.10 -0.42 -0.44
CA ARG A 137 0.76 -0.71 -0.96
C ARG A 137 0.79 -1.63 -2.17
N GLU A 138 -0.23 -2.48 -2.28
CA GLU A 138 -0.47 -3.32 -3.47
C GLU A 138 -1.34 -2.61 -4.52
N ASP A 139 -2.13 -1.63 -4.12
CA ASP A 139 -3.10 -0.93 -4.97
C ASP A 139 -2.55 0.36 -5.63
N LEU A 140 -1.26 0.65 -5.49
CA LEU A 140 -0.60 1.80 -6.13
C LEU A 140 -0.72 1.72 -7.66
N GLN A 141 -1.41 2.70 -8.25
CA GLN A 141 -1.68 2.82 -9.68
C GLN A 141 -0.50 3.45 -10.43
N LEU A 142 0.69 2.85 -10.32
CA LEU A 142 1.91 3.31 -10.98
C LEU A 142 2.75 2.12 -11.45
N GLU A 143 3.27 2.18 -12.67
CA GLU A 143 4.20 1.17 -13.19
C GLU A 143 5.49 1.16 -12.36
N GLU A 144 6.07 -0.02 -12.13
CA GLU A 144 7.25 -0.15 -11.26
C GLU A 144 8.46 0.63 -11.76
N ILE A 145 8.58 0.81 -13.08
CA ILE A 145 9.63 1.66 -13.62
C ILE A 145 9.40 3.14 -13.30
N ASP A 146 8.16 3.60 -13.32
CA ASP A 146 7.80 4.95 -12.91
C ASP A 146 7.93 5.14 -11.39
N VAL A 147 7.71 4.07 -10.61
CA VAL A 147 8.02 4.05 -9.17
C VAL A 147 9.52 4.28 -8.97
N TRP A 148 10.38 3.53 -9.66
CA TRP A 148 11.83 3.71 -9.61
C TRP A 148 12.26 5.15 -9.93
N ASP A 149 11.84 5.68 -11.08
CA ASP A 149 12.18 7.04 -11.51
C ASP A 149 11.72 8.10 -10.50
N THR A 150 10.55 7.87 -9.91
CA THR A 150 10.01 8.70 -8.84
C THR A 150 10.96 8.63 -7.65
N ILE A 151 11.15 7.48 -7.01
CA ILE A 151 12.03 7.31 -5.84
C ILE A 151 13.44 7.89 -6.06
N LEU A 152 14.04 7.62 -7.22
CA LEU A 152 15.34 8.16 -7.61
C LEU A 152 15.37 9.69 -7.58
N ARG A 153 14.36 10.36 -8.17
CA ARG A 153 14.27 11.83 -8.19
C ARG A 153 14.08 12.43 -6.81
N TRP A 154 13.34 11.78 -5.91
CA TRP A 154 13.19 12.26 -4.53
C TRP A 154 14.47 12.07 -3.78
N GLY A 155 15.07 10.87 -3.82
CA GLY A 155 16.33 10.60 -3.14
C GLY A 155 17.40 11.61 -3.54
N ALA A 156 17.55 11.84 -4.85
CA ALA A 156 18.49 12.83 -5.38
C ALA A 156 18.18 14.24 -4.85
N ALA A 157 16.92 14.68 -4.85
CA ALA A 157 16.54 15.98 -4.32
C ALA A 157 16.85 16.12 -2.81
N GLN A 158 16.64 15.06 -2.02
CA GLN A 158 16.93 15.04 -0.58
C GLN A 158 18.43 15.16 -0.26
N VAL A 159 19.30 14.68 -1.16
CA VAL A 159 20.76 14.82 -1.01
C VAL A 159 21.35 16.00 -1.80
N GLY A 160 20.51 16.85 -2.39
CA GLY A 160 20.94 18.05 -3.13
C GLY A 160 21.52 17.77 -4.52
N LEU A 161 21.18 16.62 -5.11
CA LEU A 161 21.60 16.20 -6.44
C LEU A 161 20.53 16.43 -7.51
N SER A 162 20.97 16.56 -8.76
CA SER A 162 20.10 16.62 -9.93
C SER A 162 20.32 15.39 -10.80
N THR A 163 19.22 14.70 -11.13
CA THR A 163 19.24 13.53 -12.04
C THR A 163 19.49 13.90 -13.50
N ARG A 164 19.60 15.19 -13.84
CA ARG A 164 19.93 15.65 -15.21
C ARG A 164 21.42 15.56 -15.54
N ASN A 165 22.29 15.63 -14.52
CA ASN A 165 23.75 15.72 -14.70
C ASN A 165 24.46 14.54 -14.02
N VAL A 166 23.93 13.32 -14.18
CA VAL A 166 24.47 12.10 -13.53
C VAL A 166 25.95 11.87 -13.84
N ALA A 167 26.40 12.27 -15.04
CA ALA A 167 27.80 12.18 -15.44
C ALA A 167 28.77 12.99 -14.56
N GLN A 168 28.27 13.93 -13.75
CA GLN A 168 29.06 14.73 -12.82
C GLN A 168 29.08 14.16 -11.39
N TRP A 169 28.33 13.09 -11.14
CA TRP A 169 28.23 12.51 -9.80
C TRP A 169 29.53 11.80 -9.42
N THR A 170 29.98 12.07 -8.21
CA THR A 170 31.13 11.40 -7.59
C THR A 170 30.69 10.11 -6.90
N GLN A 171 31.66 9.30 -6.47
CA GLN A 171 31.35 8.09 -5.68
C GLN A 171 30.69 8.45 -4.34
N ASP A 172 31.04 9.58 -3.74
CA ASP A 172 30.40 10.09 -2.52
C ASP A 172 28.93 10.44 -2.75
N ASP A 173 28.61 11.06 -3.90
CA ASP A 173 27.23 11.37 -4.27
C ASP A 173 26.36 10.11 -4.39
N PHE A 174 26.90 9.05 -5.00
CA PHE A 174 26.23 7.75 -5.06
C PHE A 174 26.06 7.12 -3.66
N SER A 175 27.07 7.22 -2.79
CA SER A 175 26.98 6.70 -1.42
C SER A 175 25.88 7.41 -0.62
N ARG A 176 25.82 8.74 -0.69
CA ARG A 176 24.79 9.55 0.00
C ARG A 176 23.39 9.21 -0.51
N LEU A 177 23.25 9.02 -1.82
CA LEU A 177 21.99 8.60 -2.42
C LEU A 177 21.59 7.18 -2.02
N SER A 178 22.54 6.24 -2.02
CA SER A 178 22.34 4.85 -1.60
C SER A 178 21.80 4.77 -0.17
N ASP A 179 22.44 5.48 0.75
CA ASP A 179 22.00 5.56 2.15
C ASP A 179 20.58 6.11 2.26
N LYS A 180 20.24 7.13 1.46
CA LYS A 180 18.90 7.72 1.46
C LYS A 180 17.83 6.80 0.89
N LEU A 181 18.17 5.96 -0.09
CA LEU A 181 17.23 5.09 -0.79
C LEU A 181 17.11 3.69 -0.18
N LYS A 182 18.01 3.31 0.72
CA LYS A 182 18.09 1.95 1.30
C LYS A 182 16.73 1.39 1.74
N ASN A 183 15.95 2.16 2.50
CA ASN A 183 14.65 1.73 3.01
C ASN A 183 13.56 1.66 1.93
N CYS A 184 13.71 2.41 0.84
CA CYS A 184 12.77 2.43 -0.28
C CYS A 184 13.03 1.29 -1.27
N ILE A 185 14.31 0.97 -1.54
CA ILE A 185 14.74 -0.02 -2.54
C ILE A 185 14.12 -1.40 -2.28
N GLN A 186 14.09 -1.84 -1.03
CA GLN A 186 13.48 -3.13 -0.62
C GLN A 186 11.99 -3.25 -0.97
N HIS A 187 11.30 -2.13 -1.22
CA HIS A 187 9.88 -2.12 -1.56
C HIS A 187 9.63 -1.97 -3.07
N ILE A 188 10.65 -1.70 -3.90
CA ILE A 188 10.50 -1.60 -5.35
C ILE A 188 10.47 -3.00 -5.97
N ARG A 189 9.50 -3.27 -6.84
CA ARG A 189 9.32 -4.60 -7.44
C ARG A 189 10.10 -4.69 -8.76
N PHE A 190 11.43 -4.63 -8.68
CA PHE A 190 12.32 -4.60 -9.86
C PHE A 190 12.08 -5.74 -10.87
N TYR A 191 11.57 -6.89 -10.42
CA TYR A 191 11.21 -8.02 -11.28
C TYR A 191 10.02 -7.75 -12.21
N HIS A 192 9.22 -6.72 -11.94
CA HIS A 192 8.15 -6.26 -12.83
C HIS A 192 8.59 -5.08 -13.71
N ILE A 193 9.87 -4.73 -13.70
CA ILE A 193 10.47 -3.78 -14.65
C ILE A 193 10.95 -4.57 -15.86
N SER A 194 10.66 -4.07 -17.07
CA SER A 194 11.13 -4.71 -18.29
C SER A 194 12.67 -4.71 -18.36
N VAL A 195 13.28 -5.73 -18.98
CA VAL A 195 14.75 -5.77 -19.13
C VAL A 195 15.27 -4.51 -19.85
N ALA A 196 14.52 -4.03 -20.86
CA ALA A 196 14.88 -2.81 -21.58
C ALA A 196 14.86 -1.57 -20.67
N ASP A 197 13.83 -1.41 -19.85
CA ASP A 197 13.74 -0.31 -18.90
C ASP A 197 14.80 -0.42 -17.80
N PHE A 198 15.04 -1.63 -17.29
CA PHE A 198 16.07 -1.88 -16.29
C PHE A 198 17.45 -1.46 -16.82
N SER A 199 17.82 -1.90 -18.02
CA SER A 199 19.11 -1.54 -18.64
C SER A 199 19.26 -0.04 -18.89
N ASN A 200 18.18 0.65 -19.27
CA ASN A 200 18.25 2.06 -19.66
C ASN A 200 18.07 3.05 -18.49
N ARG A 201 17.32 2.68 -17.44
CA ARG A 201 16.88 3.60 -16.38
C ARG A 201 17.32 3.19 -14.98
N VAL A 202 17.56 1.90 -14.72
CA VAL A 202 18.02 1.42 -13.40
C VAL A 202 19.54 1.23 -13.38
N LEU A 203 20.08 0.50 -14.36
CA LEU A 203 21.51 0.18 -14.45
C LEU A 203 22.46 1.39 -14.38
N PRO A 204 22.15 2.56 -14.99
CA PRO A 204 23.02 3.75 -14.88
C PRO A 204 23.20 4.26 -13.44
N PHE A 205 22.35 3.83 -12.51
CA PHE A 205 22.37 4.20 -11.10
C PHE A 205 22.63 2.99 -10.20
N SER A 206 23.23 1.90 -10.72
CA SER A 206 23.53 0.70 -9.93
C SER A 206 24.33 1.00 -8.67
N ASN A 207 25.21 2.02 -8.71
CA ASN A 207 26.01 2.44 -7.55
C ASN A 207 25.18 3.08 -6.42
N ALA A 208 23.91 3.44 -6.68
CA ALA A 208 22.96 3.91 -5.67
C ALA A 208 22.13 2.76 -5.06
N ILE A 209 22.36 1.52 -5.50
CA ILE A 209 21.72 0.30 -5.00
C ILE A 209 22.81 -0.49 -4.27
N SER A 210 22.49 -1.07 -3.10
CA SER A 210 23.48 -1.90 -2.40
C SER A 210 23.83 -3.14 -3.22
N ASP A 211 25.06 -3.63 -3.10
CA ASP A 211 25.52 -4.80 -3.85
C ASP A 211 24.63 -6.02 -3.58
N GLU A 212 24.11 -6.18 -2.35
CA GLU A 212 23.19 -7.26 -2.01
C GLU A 212 21.88 -7.16 -2.80
N ALA A 213 21.22 -5.99 -2.75
CA ALA A 213 19.97 -5.77 -3.47
C ALA A 213 20.16 -5.87 -4.98
N TYR A 214 21.25 -5.34 -5.51
CA TYR A 214 21.58 -5.44 -6.93
C TYR A 214 21.78 -6.90 -7.35
N ASN A 215 22.51 -7.69 -6.56
CA ASN A 215 22.74 -9.11 -6.86
C ASN A 215 21.44 -9.91 -6.86
N GLU A 216 20.52 -9.66 -5.93
CA GLU A 216 19.20 -10.31 -5.92
C GLU A 216 18.38 -9.98 -7.18
N ILE A 217 18.37 -8.71 -7.60
CA ILE A 217 17.69 -8.28 -8.82
C ILE A 217 18.33 -8.91 -10.06
N PHE A 218 19.67 -8.91 -10.12
CA PHE A 218 20.42 -9.44 -11.24
C PHE A 218 20.25 -10.96 -11.39
N GLN A 219 20.26 -11.70 -10.26
CA GLN A 219 19.96 -13.14 -10.25
C GLN A 219 18.56 -13.44 -10.78
N TYR A 220 17.56 -12.64 -10.40
CA TYR A 220 16.22 -12.79 -10.96
C TYR A 220 16.19 -12.57 -12.49
N LEU A 221 16.82 -11.50 -12.97
CA LEU A 221 16.83 -11.17 -14.41
C LEU A 221 17.53 -12.25 -15.25
N LEU A 222 18.57 -12.89 -14.72
CA LEU A 222 19.33 -13.94 -15.42
C LEU A 222 18.72 -15.34 -15.29
N MET A 223 18.30 -15.75 -14.09
CA MET A 223 17.94 -17.13 -13.79
C MET A 223 16.44 -17.35 -13.64
N ARG A 224 15.63 -16.27 -13.61
CA ARG A 224 14.19 -16.28 -13.29
C ARG A 224 13.85 -17.09 -12.04
N TYR A 225 14.78 -17.14 -11.10
CA TYR A 225 14.70 -17.99 -9.93
C TYR A 225 14.54 -17.12 -8.69
N THR A 226 13.38 -17.14 -8.04
CA THR A 226 13.22 -16.80 -6.61
C THR A 226 11.90 -17.33 -6.05
N ILE A 227 11.93 -17.63 -4.75
CA ILE A 227 10.80 -17.96 -3.87
C ILE A 227 10.48 -16.64 -3.13
N ASN A 228 9.21 -16.21 -3.07
CA ASN A 228 8.71 -14.98 -2.39
C ASN A 228 8.78 -13.63 -3.14
N LEU A 229 8.45 -13.58 -4.44
CA LEU A 229 8.25 -12.31 -5.16
C LEU A 229 6.94 -11.61 -4.71
N LEU A 230 6.95 -10.28 -4.54
CA LEU A 230 5.70 -9.53 -4.33
C LEU A 230 4.88 -9.54 -5.64
N PRO A 231 3.55 -9.49 -5.59
CA PRO A 231 2.73 -9.40 -6.80
C PRO A 231 2.92 -8.06 -7.53
N PRO A 232 2.59 -7.98 -8.84
CA PRO A 232 2.51 -6.69 -9.54
C PRO A 232 1.59 -5.71 -8.81
N ARG A 233 1.93 -4.41 -8.79
CA ARG A 233 1.02 -3.34 -8.31
C ARG A 233 0.11 -2.85 -9.44
N GLY A 234 -0.94 -2.13 -9.08
CA GLY A 234 -1.71 -1.33 -10.04
C GLY A 234 -2.71 -2.09 -10.91
N ILE A 235 -2.84 -3.42 -10.73
CA ILE A 235 -3.87 -4.19 -11.42
C ILE A 235 -5.16 -4.06 -10.60
N LEU A 236 -6.08 -3.19 -11.02
CA LEU A 236 -7.43 -3.20 -10.47
C LEU A 236 -8.16 -4.44 -10.98
N LEU A 237 -8.42 -5.41 -10.10
CA LEU A 237 -9.28 -6.53 -10.41
C LEU A 237 -10.67 -6.23 -9.88
N ASP A 238 -11.63 -6.16 -10.79
CA ASP A 238 -13.05 -6.17 -10.46
C ASP A 238 -13.47 -7.62 -10.13
N SER A 239 -12.92 -8.16 -9.05
CA SER A 239 -13.18 -9.53 -8.61
C SER A 239 -13.20 -9.62 -7.09
N GLU A 240 -14.31 -10.12 -6.56
CA GLU A 240 -14.46 -10.42 -5.14
C GLU A 240 -13.84 -11.79 -4.75
N ILE A 241 -13.50 -12.62 -5.74
CA ILE A 241 -13.06 -14.02 -5.53
C ILE A 241 -11.54 -14.16 -5.68
N ILE A 242 -10.92 -13.41 -6.60
CA ILE A 242 -9.48 -13.49 -6.87
C ILE A 242 -8.80 -12.13 -6.73
N GLY A 243 -7.86 -12.02 -5.79
CA GLY A 243 -6.98 -10.85 -5.64
C GLY A 243 -5.84 -10.81 -6.67
N ILE A 244 -5.06 -9.72 -6.62
CA ILE A 244 -3.98 -9.43 -7.59
C ILE A 244 -2.93 -10.55 -7.64
N ARG A 245 -2.61 -11.14 -6.49
CA ARG A 245 -1.70 -12.30 -6.39
C ARG A 245 -2.22 -13.50 -7.18
N HIS A 246 -3.51 -13.79 -7.10
CA HIS A 246 -4.14 -14.89 -7.83
C HIS A 246 -4.18 -14.61 -9.33
N ALA A 247 -4.52 -13.40 -9.75
CA ALA A 247 -4.53 -13.05 -11.17
C ALA A 247 -3.14 -13.05 -11.80
N ALA A 248 -2.11 -12.54 -11.10
CA ALA A 248 -0.73 -12.60 -11.57
C ALA A 248 -0.26 -14.05 -11.73
N LEU A 249 -0.64 -14.92 -10.79
CA LEU A 249 -0.36 -16.35 -10.89
C LEU A 249 -1.06 -16.98 -12.11
N ILE A 250 -2.35 -16.69 -12.32
CA ILE A 250 -3.11 -17.18 -13.49
C ILE A 250 -2.52 -16.66 -14.80
N ALA A 251 -2.13 -15.38 -14.87
CA ALA A 251 -1.49 -14.78 -16.05
C ALA A 251 -0.18 -15.50 -16.38
N SER A 252 0.65 -15.82 -15.38
CA SER A 252 1.88 -16.59 -15.60
C SER A 252 1.63 -17.99 -16.17
N TRP A 253 0.49 -18.63 -15.83
CA TRP A 253 0.08 -19.89 -16.44
C TRP A 253 -0.34 -19.72 -17.91
N ILE A 254 -1.02 -18.63 -18.25
CA ILE A 254 -1.51 -18.32 -19.61
C ILE A 254 -0.35 -18.04 -20.56
N ASP A 255 0.64 -17.26 -20.11
CA ASP A 255 1.77 -16.83 -20.94
C ASP A 255 2.81 -17.93 -21.20
N ARG A 256 2.60 -19.14 -20.68
CA ARG A 256 3.46 -20.32 -20.86
C ARG A 256 4.94 -20.03 -20.59
N GLN A 257 5.26 -19.15 -19.64
CA GLN A 257 6.65 -19.01 -19.22
C GLN A 257 7.06 -20.32 -18.52
N GLU A 258 7.96 -21.08 -19.14
CA GLU A 258 8.42 -22.41 -18.68
C GLU A 258 9.29 -22.35 -17.41
N THR A 259 8.90 -21.57 -16.40
CA THR A 259 9.59 -21.57 -15.12
C THR A 259 9.07 -22.72 -14.26
N TYR A 260 10.01 -23.48 -13.68
CA TYR A 260 9.82 -24.71 -12.91
C TYR A 260 8.98 -24.57 -11.62
N ASN A 261 8.30 -23.44 -11.42
CA ASN A 261 7.40 -23.20 -10.30
C ASN A 261 5.95 -23.17 -10.79
N ARG A 262 5.44 -24.34 -11.17
CA ARG A 262 3.99 -24.57 -11.08
C ARG A 262 3.62 -24.53 -9.59
N PRO A 263 2.41 -24.08 -9.20
CA PRO A 263 1.81 -24.59 -7.98
C PRO A 263 1.67 -26.10 -8.19
N CYS A 264 2.58 -26.85 -7.58
CA CYS A 264 2.21 -28.18 -7.17
C CYS A 264 1.29 -27.97 -5.95
N PHE A 265 0.06 -28.48 -6.02
CA PHE A 265 -0.44 -29.24 -4.88
C PHE A 265 0.77 -30.08 -4.48
N GLY A 266 1.37 -29.85 -3.30
CA GLY A 266 2.70 -30.31 -2.95
C GLY A 266 2.93 -31.79 -3.30
N VAL A 267 4.15 -32.30 -3.16
CA VAL A 267 4.53 -33.69 -3.55
C VAL A 267 3.56 -34.79 -3.03
N SER A 268 2.62 -34.45 -2.13
CA SER A 268 1.55 -35.30 -1.58
C SER A 268 0.10 -34.79 -1.67
N ASP A 269 -0.20 -33.62 -2.24
CA ASP A 269 -1.57 -33.04 -2.17
C ASP A 269 -2.51 -33.54 -3.30
N LEU A 270 -1.93 -34.01 -4.41
CA LEU A 270 -2.60 -34.76 -5.48
C LEU A 270 -1.64 -35.85 -5.98
N VAL A 271 -1.84 -37.10 -5.53
CA VAL A 271 -1.00 -38.22 -5.94
C VAL A 271 -1.53 -38.80 -7.25
N MET A 272 -0.79 -38.59 -8.34
CA MET A 272 -1.01 -39.30 -9.59
C MET A 272 -0.41 -40.71 -9.47
N VAL A 273 -1.20 -41.70 -9.06
CA VAL A 273 -0.73 -43.10 -9.07
C VAL A 273 -0.85 -43.64 -10.49
N VAL A 274 0.26 -43.67 -11.21
CA VAL A 274 0.37 -44.44 -12.46
C VAL A 274 1.05 -45.76 -12.12
N SER A 275 0.33 -46.87 -12.29
CA SER A 275 0.94 -48.18 -12.35
C SER A 275 1.87 -48.22 -13.57
N SER A 276 3.17 -48.14 -13.30
CA SER A 276 4.30 -48.24 -14.25
C SER A 276 4.47 -47.07 -15.25
N GLY A 277 5.36 -46.15 -14.89
CA GLY A 277 6.00 -45.21 -15.82
C GLY A 277 5.69 -43.74 -15.53
N HIS A 278 6.71 -42.99 -15.09
CA HIS A 278 6.63 -41.59 -14.71
C HIS A 278 6.20 -40.70 -15.89
N SER A 279 4.91 -40.36 -15.98
CA SER A 279 4.44 -39.28 -16.84
C SER A 279 4.39 -37.97 -16.05
N TRP A 280 5.44 -37.17 -16.19
CA TRP A 280 5.47 -35.81 -15.65
C TRP A 280 4.55 -34.92 -16.51
N GLY A 281 3.43 -34.48 -15.94
CA GLY A 281 2.66 -33.35 -16.48
C GLY A 281 1.63 -33.63 -17.59
N LYS A 282 1.10 -34.86 -17.73
CA LYS A 282 -0.10 -35.11 -18.55
C LYS A 282 -1.33 -35.37 -17.68
N PHE A 283 -2.37 -34.55 -17.84
CA PHE A 283 -3.71 -34.85 -17.32
C PHE A 283 -4.28 -36.04 -18.09
N LEU A 284 -4.51 -37.17 -17.41
CA LEU A 284 -5.20 -38.32 -17.98
C LEU A 284 -6.68 -38.23 -17.59
N TYR A 285 -7.52 -37.85 -18.56
CA TYR A 285 -8.97 -37.90 -18.39
C TYR A 285 -9.39 -39.36 -18.12
N ASN A 286 -10.31 -39.57 -17.16
CA ASN A 286 -10.92 -40.86 -16.76
C ASN A 286 -10.19 -41.74 -15.72
N PHE A 287 -9.26 -41.23 -14.91
CA PHE A 287 -8.70 -41.96 -13.77
C PHE A 287 -9.32 -41.55 -12.41
N PRO A 288 -9.50 -42.47 -11.44
CA PRO A 288 -9.97 -42.12 -10.10
C PRO A 288 -8.88 -41.40 -9.30
N TRP A 289 -9.17 -40.18 -8.82
CA TRP A 289 -8.25 -39.32 -8.07
C TRP A 289 -8.50 -39.41 -6.57
N THR A 290 -7.48 -39.15 -5.75
CA THR A 290 -7.62 -39.04 -4.29
C THR A 290 -7.06 -37.72 -3.77
N CYS A 291 -7.72 -37.15 -2.76
CA CYS A 291 -7.19 -36.02 -1.98
C CYS A 291 -7.36 -36.28 -0.47
N LYS A 292 -6.41 -35.80 0.33
CA LYS A 292 -6.46 -35.88 1.78
C LYS A 292 -7.26 -34.69 2.31
N GLN A 293 -8.26 -34.97 3.13
CA GLN A 293 -9.19 -33.95 3.67
C GLN A 293 -8.49 -32.84 4.48
N SER A 294 -7.29 -33.10 5.03
CA SER A 294 -6.47 -32.13 5.75
C SER A 294 -5.90 -31.01 4.87
N CYS A 295 -6.00 -31.10 3.54
CA CYS A 295 -5.42 -30.13 2.60
C CYS A 295 -6.36 -28.95 2.25
N TYR A 296 -7.55 -28.87 2.87
CA TYR A 296 -8.52 -27.80 2.64
C TYR A 296 -8.97 -27.16 3.96
N GLU A 297 -9.13 -25.83 3.98
CA GLU A 297 -9.75 -25.10 5.10
C GLU A 297 -11.23 -25.46 5.28
N PHE A 298 -11.91 -25.86 4.20
CA PHE A 298 -13.30 -26.32 4.20
C PHE A 298 -13.45 -27.60 3.35
N PRO A 299 -14.21 -28.62 3.78
CA PRO A 299 -14.36 -29.87 3.04
C PRO A 299 -15.13 -29.65 1.72
N ILE A 300 -14.44 -29.82 0.60
CA ILE A 300 -15.00 -29.65 -0.75
C ILE A 300 -15.93 -30.82 -1.13
N THR A 301 -15.67 -32.02 -0.59
CA THR A 301 -16.50 -33.21 -0.79
C THR A 301 -16.36 -34.19 0.39
N LYS A 302 -17.38 -35.03 0.61
CA LYS A 302 -17.36 -36.11 1.63
C LYS A 302 -16.63 -37.36 1.15
N ASN A 303 -16.32 -37.46 -0.14
CA ASN A 303 -15.69 -38.63 -0.73
C ASN A 303 -14.19 -38.41 -0.93
N SER A 304 -13.38 -39.37 -0.49
CA SER A 304 -11.91 -39.35 -0.69
C SER A 304 -11.50 -39.66 -2.14
N TYR A 305 -12.44 -40.10 -2.97
CA TYR A 305 -12.25 -40.41 -4.38
C TYR A 305 -13.20 -39.56 -5.22
N PHE A 306 -12.66 -38.88 -6.24
CA PHE A 306 -13.47 -38.13 -7.20
C PHE A 306 -12.88 -38.27 -8.61
N ALA A 307 -13.74 -38.19 -9.63
CA ALA A 307 -13.34 -38.04 -11.03
C ALA A 307 -13.49 -36.56 -11.40
N ILE A 308 -12.48 -35.97 -12.04
CA ILE A 308 -12.58 -34.59 -12.53
C ILE A 308 -13.28 -34.64 -13.90
N ASP A 309 -14.60 -34.72 -13.89
CA ASP A 309 -15.37 -34.86 -15.13
C ASP A 309 -15.72 -33.53 -15.79
N ASN A 310 -15.58 -32.40 -15.10
CA ASN A 310 -15.70 -31.08 -15.72
C ASN A 310 -15.05 -30.04 -14.80
N TYR A 311 -14.03 -29.35 -15.30
CA TYR A 311 -13.57 -28.12 -14.65
C TYR A 311 -14.59 -27.00 -14.95
N GLU A 312 -15.71 -26.98 -14.24
CA GLU A 312 -16.43 -25.73 -14.02
C GLU A 312 -15.75 -25.02 -12.86
N VAL A 313 -14.74 -24.21 -13.16
CA VAL A 313 -14.45 -23.09 -12.25
C VAL A 313 -14.48 -21.79 -13.04
N PHE A 314 -13.88 -21.69 -14.23
CA PHE A 314 -14.05 -20.50 -15.09
C PHE A 314 -13.87 -20.81 -16.58
N LYS A 315 -14.70 -20.21 -17.45
CA LYS A 315 -14.57 -20.24 -18.92
C LYS A 315 -14.00 -18.91 -19.42
N LEU A 316 -12.78 -18.92 -19.94
CA LEU A 316 -12.19 -17.75 -20.62
C LEU A 316 -12.72 -17.67 -22.06
N VAL A 317 -13.41 -16.57 -22.38
CA VAL A 317 -13.91 -16.28 -23.73
C VAL A 317 -13.12 -15.08 -24.28
N ARG A 318 -12.49 -15.23 -25.44
CA ARG A 318 -11.88 -14.09 -26.15
C ARG A 318 -13.00 -13.09 -26.48
N LYS A 319 -12.85 -11.83 -26.04
CA LYS A 319 -13.68 -10.73 -26.54
C LYS A 319 -13.28 -10.51 -27.99
N GLY A 320 -14.19 -10.78 -28.91
CA GLY A 320 -13.89 -10.93 -30.34
C GLY A 320 -13.23 -9.71 -30.97
N SER A 321 -12.37 -10.00 -31.93
CA SER A 321 -12.43 -9.40 -33.27
C SER A 321 -12.70 -10.53 -34.25
#